data_AF-A0A1Y3BI14-F1
#
_entry.id   AF-A0A1Y3BI14-F1
#
_cell.length_a   1.000
_cell.length_b   1.000
_cell.length_c   1.000
_cell.angle_alpha   90.00
_cell.angle_beta   90.00
_cell.angle_gamma   90.00
#
_symmetry.space_group_name_H-M   'P 1'
#
loop_
_entity.id
_entity.type
_entity.pdbx_description
1 polymer ?
#
loop_
_entity_poly.entity_id
_entity_poly.type
_entity_poly.pdbx_seq_one_letter_code
_entity_poly.pdbx_strand_id
1 'polypeptide(L)'
;MARVQWNEPLQPNGRINGYHIYVHNMAANLTEVKRFQISDLSQHLMEYTVHNLKPFTQYKVWTKAYTERSEGEASRTIEFRTDVSGPSAPYITNITCEGDDALIVQWTRPE
;
A
#
# COMPACT_ATOMS: atom_id res chain seq x y z
N MET A 1 2.16 2.96 2.68
CA MET A 1 0.97 2.09 2.72
C MET A 1 -0.21 2.82 2.10
N ALA A 2 -1.25 2.11 1.65
CA ALA A 2 -2.50 2.72 1.19
C ALA A 2 -3.69 1.92 1.72
N ARG A 3 -4.74 2.61 2.18
CA ARG A 3 -5.99 2.00 2.66
C ARG A 3 -6.99 1.98 1.51
N VAL A 4 -7.51 0.79 1.19
CA VAL A 4 -8.51 0.59 0.13
C VAL A 4 -9.81 0.21 0.81
N GLN A 5 -10.89 0.92 0.47
CA GLN A 5 -12.23 0.66 0.97
C GLN A 5 -13.17 0.52 -0.22
N TRP A 6 -14.13 -0.39 -0.12
CA TRP A 6 -15.10 -0.64 -1.16
C TRP A 6 -16.46 -0.98 -0.55
N ASN A 7 -17.50 -0.99 -1.39
CA ASN A 7 -18.84 -1.40 -1.00
C ASN A 7 -19.21 -2.69 -1.71
N GLU A 8 -20.22 -3.38 -1.19
CA GLU A 8 -20.79 -4.56 -1.84
C GLU A 8 -21.37 -4.20 -3.23
N PRO A 9 -21.15 -5.04 -4.26
CA PRO A 9 -21.76 -4.81 -5.57
C PRO A 9 -23.28 -4.89 -5.51
N LEU A 10 -23.97 -4.02 -6.27
CA LEU A 10 -25.43 -3.99 -6.37
C LEU A 10 -26.04 -5.30 -6.90
N GLN A 11 -25.28 -6.04 -7.72
CA GLN A 11 -25.69 -7.30 -8.33
C GLN A 11 -24.67 -8.38 -7.97
N PRO A 12 -24.75 -8.96 -6.76
CA PRO A 12 -23.79 -9.96 -6.30
C PRO A 12 -23.93 -11.29 -7.05
N ASN A 13 -25.09 -11.56 -7.66
CA ASN A 13 -25.37 -12.75 -8.48
C ASN A 13 -25.00 -14.07 -7.79
N GLY A 14 -25.07 -14.12 -6.46
CA GLY A 14 -24.67 -15.24 -5.62
C GLY A 14 -24.19 -14.79 -4.25
N ARG A 15 -23.81 -15.73 -3.40
CA ARG A 15 -23.17 -15.44 -2.11
C ARG A 15 -21.72 -15.03 -2.36
N ILE A 16 -21.37 -13.81 -1.99
CA ILE A 16 -19.98 -13.34 -2.06
C ILE A 16 -19.17 -14.04 -0.97
N ASN A 17 -18.04 -14.61 -1.35
CA ASN A 17 -17.10 -15.25 -0.43
C ASN A 17 -15.94 -14.31 -0.08
N GLY A 18 -15.64 -13.34 -0.95
CA GLY A 18 -14.61 -12.35 -0.70
C GLY A 18 -14.35 -11.43 -1.87
N TYR A 19 -13.20 -10.74 -1.80
CA TYR A 19 -12.75 -9.79 -2.81
C TYR A 19 -11.30 -10.04 -3.20
N HIS A 20 -10.98 -9.80 -4.47
CA HIS A 20 -9.62 -9.65 -4.96
C HIS A 20 -9.31 -8.16 -5.12
N ILE A 21 -8.28 -7.69 -4.43
CA ILE A 21 -7.76 -6.34 -4.54
C ILE A 21 -6.55 -6.37 -5.48
N TYR A 22 -6.70 -5.75 -6.63
CA TYR A 22 -5.66 -5.62 -7.63
C TYR A 22 -4.89 -4.33 -7.39
N VAL A 23 -3.57 -4.42 -7.39
CA VAL A 23 -2.65 -3.30 -7.18
C VAL A 23 -1.62 -3.34 -8.30
N HIS A 24 -1.76 -2.42 -9.25
CA HIS A 24 -0.87 -2.32 -10.40
C HIS A 24 0.15 -1.20 -10.19
N ASN A 25 1.43 -1.57 -10.19
CA ASN A 25 2.56 -0.64 -10.17
C ASN A 25 2.89 -0.20 -11.60
N MET A 26 2.65 1.08 -11.90
CA MET A 26 2.87 1.64 -13.25
C MET A 26 4.35 1.68 -13.64
N ALA A 27 5.26 1.86 -12.67
CA ALA A 27 6.69 1.95 -12.94
C ALA A 27 7.32 0.58 -13.21
N ALA A 28 6.90 -0.44 -12.47
CA ALA A 28 7.38 -1.81 -12.64
C ALA A 28 6.58 -2.63 -13.66
N ASN A 29 5.46 -2.09 -14.16
CA ASN A 29 4.48 -2.80 -14.97
C ASN A 29 4.08 -4.17 -14.36
N LEU A 30 3.85 -4.17 -13.05
CA LEU A 30 3.58 -5.36 -12.25
C LEU A 30 2.24 -5.24 -11.54
N THR A 31 1.40 -6.26 -11.64
CA THR A 31 0.13 -6.34 -10.92
C THR A 31 0.21 -7.37 -9.81
N GLU A 32 0.00 -6.92 -8.59
CA GLU A 32 -0.21 -7.80 -7.44
C GLU A 32 -1.70 -7.98 -7.17
N VAL A 33 -2.09 -9.19 -6.76
CA VAL A 33 -3.46 -9.50 -6.36
C VAL A 33 -3.46 -9.94 -4.90
N LYS A 34 -4.25 -9.27 -4.07
CA LYS A 34 -4.46 -9.63 -2.67
C LYS A 34 -5.86 -10.21 -2.52
N ARG A 35 -5.97 -11.31 -1.78
CA ARG A 35 -7.24 -11.96 -1.50
C ARG A 35 -7.73 -11.53 -0.13
N PHE A 36 -8.97 -11.06 -0.08
CA PHE A 36 -9.69 -10.72 1.14
C PHE A 36 -10.89 -11.67 1.28
N GLN A 37 -11.06 -12.30 2.45
CA GLN A 37 -12.21 -13.17 2.72
C GLN A 37 -13.20 -12.43 3.62
N ILE A 38 -14.50 -12.57 3.33
CA ILE A 38 -15.56 -11.94 4.14
C ILE A 38 -15.57 -12.49 5.58
N SER A 39 -15.08 -13.72 5.80
CA SER A 39 -14.87 -14.27 7.14
C SER A 39 -13.93 -13.43 8.01
N ASP A 40 -13.08 -12.60 7.40
CA ASP A 40 -12.11 -11.74 8.10
C ASP A 40 -12.76 -10.43 8.60
N LEU A 41 -14.05 -10.21 8.33
CA LEU A 41 -14.79 -9.03 8.77
C LEU A 41 -15.07 -9.07 10.27
N SER A 42 -14.29 -8.33 11.04
CA SER A 42 -14.58 -8.10 12.47
C SER A 42 -15.64 -7.01 12.71
N GLN A 43 -15.87 -6.09 11.76
CA GLN A 43 -16.64 -4.85 12.00
C GLN A 43 -17.53 -4.39 10.82
N HIS A 44 -17.98 -5.29 9.92
CA HIS A 44 -18.76 -4.93 8.71
C HIS A 44 -18.08 -3.91 7.76
N LEU A 45 -16.80 -3.60 7.98
CA LEU A 45 -16.06 -2.63 7.19
C LEU A 45 -15.26 -3.35 6.11
N MET A 46 -15.59 -3.09 4.86
CA MET A 46 -14.96 -3.72 3.69
C MET A 46 -13.71 -2.95 3.32
N GLU A 47 -12.61 -3.27 4.00
CA GLU A 47 -11.35 -2.59 3.82
C GLU A 47 -10.12 -3.49 3.83
N TYR A 48 -9.07 -3.02 3.18
CA TYR A 48 -7.78 -3.67 3.19
C TYR A 48 -6.65 -2.65 3.10
N THR A 49 -5.62 -2.84 3.92
CA THR A 49 -4.41 -2.01 3.89
C THR A 49 -3.35 -2.68 3.03
N VAL A 50 -2.96 -2.00 1.96
CA VAL A 50 -1.87 -2.41 1.08
C VAL A 50 -0.55 -1.87 1.66
N HIS A 51 0.33 -2.80 2.03
CA HIS A 51 1.65 -2.51 2.56
C HIS A 51 2.73 -2.56 1.46
N ASN A 52 3.95 -2.12 1.79
CA ASN A 52 5.15 -2.24 0.96
C ASN A 52 5.06 -1.59 -0.44
N LEU A 53 4.21 -0.57 -0.59
CA LEU A 53 4.19 0.27 -1.79
C LEU A 53 5.48 1.09 -1.88
N LYS A 54 6.02 1.22 -3.09
CA LYS A 54 7.20 2.05 -3.36
C LYS A 54 6.82 3.53 -3.21
N PRO A 55 7.70 4.37 -2.61
CA PRO A 55 7.47 5.80 -2.51
C PRO A 55 7.47 6.46 -3.90
N PHE A 56 6.83 7.62 -4.01
CA PHE A 56 6.80 8.42 -5.24
C PHE A 56 6.45 7.63 -6.52
N THR A 57 5.56 6.64 -6.40
CA THR A 57 5.24 5.69 -7.47
C THR A 57 3.75 5.74 -7.77
N GLN A 58 3.39 5.75 -9.05
CA GLN A 58 1.99 5.72 -9.48
C GLN A 58 1.45 4.29 -9.45
N TYR A 59 0.29 4.13 -8.85
CA TYR A 59 -0.43 2.87 -8.74
C TYR A 59 -1.85 3.00 -9.28
N LYS A 60 -2.36 1.90 -9.82
CA LYS A 60 -3.80 1.72 -10.09
C LYS A 60 -4.35 0.62 -9.20
N VAL A 61 -5.53 0.84 -8.62
CA VAL A 61 -6.20 -0.14 -7.77
C VAL A 61 -7.65 -0.32 -8.22
N TRP A 62 -8.08 -1.58 -8.23
CA TRP A 62 -9.47 -1.98 -8.43
C TRP A 62 -9.75 -3.25 -7.66
N THR A 63 -11.03 -3.50 -7.39
CA THR A 63 -11.49 -4.68 -6.66
C THR A 63 -12.45 -5.50 -7.49
N LYS A 64 -12.43 -6.81 -7.31
CA LYS A 64 -13.42 -7.73 -7.86
C LYS A 64 -14.01 -8.58 -6.76
N ALA A 65 -15.33 -8.70 -6.72
CA ALA A 65 -15.99 -9.67 -5.85
C ALA A 65 -15.80 -11.07 -6.43
N TYR A 66 -15.67 -12.09 -5.58
CA TYR A 66 -15.74 -13.48 -6.02
C TYR A 66 -16.75 -14.27 -5.20
N THR A 67 -17.46 -15.14 -5.89
CA THR A 67 -18.35 -16.15 -5.33
C THR A 67 -17.65 -17.51 -5.33
N GLU A 68 -18.34 -18.56 -4.90
CA GLU A 68 -17.81 -19.93 -5.00
C GLU A 68 -17.53 -20.37 -6.45
N ARG A 69 -18.31 -19.85 -7.42
CA ARG A 69 -18.26 -20.31 -8.81
C ARG A 69 -17.44 -19.41 -9.72
N SER A 70 -17.43 -18.10 -9.47
CA SER A 70 -16.83 -17.15 -10.40
C SER A 70 -16.37 -15.87 -9.71
N GLU A 71 -15.43 -15.20 -10.39
CA GLU A 71 -15.10 -13.81 -10.14
C GLU A 71 -16.06 -12.89 -10.90
N GLY A 72 -16.47 -11.79 -10.27
CA GLY A 72 -17.31 -10.77 -10.87
C GLY A 72 -16.54 -9.73 -11.68
N GLU A 73 -17.29 -8.74 -12.14
CA GLU A 73 -16.74 -7.61 -12.88
C GLU A 73 -15.83 -6.72 -12.03
N ALA A 74 -14.90 -6.04 -12.70
CA ALA A 74 -14.02 -5.07 -12.05
C ALA A 74 -14.79 -3.85 -11.56
N SER A 75 -14.43 -3.38 -10.36
CA SER A 75 -14.82 -2.04 -9.91
C SER A 75 -14.19 -0.98 -10.81
N ARG A 76 -14.62 0.27 -10.63
CA ARG A 76 -13.88 1.41 -11.15
C ARG A 76 -12.42 1.36 -10.69
N THR A 77 -11.51 1.59 -11.62
CA THR A 77 -10.09 1.76 -11.33
C THR A 77 -9.84 3.15 -10.74
N ILE A 78 -9.12 3.17 -9.63
CA ILE A 78 -8.65 4.38 -8.96
C ILE A 78 -7.14 4.47 -9.17
N GLU A 79 -6.67 5.62 -9.61
CA GLU A 79 -5.24 5.91 -9.74
C GLU A 79 -4.80 6.82 -8.59
N PHE A 80 -3.66 6.52 -8.00
CA PHE A 80 -3.04 7.37 -6.99
C PHE A 80 -1.52 7.29 -7.09
N ARG A 81 -0.86 8.30 -6.53
CA ARG A 81 0.59 8.31 -6.37
C ARG A 81 0.91 8.21 -4.89
N THR A 82 1.83 7.33 -4.53
CA THR A 82 2.35 7.28 -3.16
C THR A 82 3.18 8.52 -2.88
N ASP A 83 3.14 8.98 -1.63
CA ASP A 83 4.00 10.06 -1.19
C ASP A 83 5.49 9.71 -1.32
N VAL A 84 6.32 10.74 -1.34
CA VAL A 84 7.77 10.57 -1.17
C VAL A 84 8.03 9.94 0.20
N SER A 85 8.99 9.02 0.28
CA SER A 85 9.54 8.66 1.58
C SER A 85 10.21 9.90 2.17
N GLY A 86 10.22 10.01 3.50
CA GLY A 86 11.11 10.96 4.17
C GLY A 86 12.56 10.78 3.69
N PRO A 87 13.42 11.81 3.81
CA PRO A 87 14.82 11.68 3.43
C PRO A 87 15.46 10.52 4.20
N SER A 88 16.45 9.87 3.57
CA SER A 88 17.24 8.83 4.22
C SER A 88 17.95 9.39 5.47
N ALA A 89 18.52 8.52 6.32
CA ALA A 89 19.33 9.00 7.44
C ALA A 89 20.60 9.71 6.90
N PRO A 90 21.06 10.81 7.52
CA PRO A 90 22.32 11.43 7.16
C PRO A 90 23.49 10.50 7.52
N TYR A 91 24.57 10.54 6.74
CA TYR A 91 25.76 9.75 7.04
C TYR A 91 26.69 10.54 7.95
N ILE A 92 26.90 10.07 9.17
CA ILE A 92 27.90 10.65 10.07
C ILE A 92 29.28 10.34 9.49
N THR A 93 30.03 11.39 9.15
CA THR A 93 31.37 11.29 8.56
C THR A 93 32.48 11.42 9.58
N ASN A 94 32.22 12.10 10.69
CA ASN A 94 33.23 12.32 11.71
C ASN A 94 32.58 12.59 13.08
N ILE A 95 33.26 12.18 14.13
CA ILE A 95 32.95 12.53 15.51
C ILE A 95 34.26 12.90 16.18
N THR A 96 34.34 14.10 16.73
CA THR A 96 35.55 14.58 17.42
C THR A 96 35.17 15.15 18.78
N CYS A 97 35.91 14.80 19.82
CA CYS A 97 35.75 15.40 21.14
C CYS A 97 36.27 16.83 21.13
N GLU A 98 35.43 17.75 21.57
CA GLU A 98 35.78 19.14 21.81
C GLU A 98 35.80 19.37 23.34
N GLY A 99 36.85 18.88 23.99
CA GLY A 99 36.97 18.95 25.46
C GLY A 99 36.22 17.83 26.19
N ASP A 100 36.06 18.00 27.50
CA ASP A 100 35.60 16.92 28.40
C ASP A 100 34.09 16.64 28.29
N ASP A 101 33.29 17.62 27.87
CA ASP A 101 31.81 17.54 27.84
C ASP A 101 31.18 17.94 26.48
N ALA A 102 31.96 18.06 25.41
CA ALA A 102 31.41 18.36 24.09
C ALA A 102 31.94 17.45 22.99
N LEU A 103 31.05 17.15 22.04
CA LEU A 103 31.31 16.35 20.85
C LEU A 103 30.88 17.17 19.62
N ILE A 104 31.76 17.26 18.65
CA ILE A 104 31.44 17.74 17.31
C ILE A 104 31.09 16.52 16.47
N VAL A 105 29.90 16.55 15.87
CA VAL A 105 29.44 15.53 14.92
C VAL A 105 29.36 16.16 13.54
N GLN A 106 29.97 15.54 12.55
CA GLN A 106 29.87 15.95 11.15
C GLN A 106 29.10 14.90 10.36
N TRP A 107 28.22 15.34 9.47
CA TRP A 107 27.43 14.45 8.62
C TRP A 107 27.24 15.01 7.21
N THR A 108 26.96 14.13 6.26
CA THR A 108 26.60 14.50 4.87
C THR A 108 25.10 14.35 4.63
N ARG A 109 24.62 15.04 3.58
CA ARG A 109 23.21 15.00 3.18
C ARG A 109 22.79 13.55 2.87
N PRO A 110 21.56 13.14 3.25
CA PRO A 110 21.01 11.87 2.81
C PRO A 110 20.91 11.78 1.27
N GLU A 111 21.04 10.58 0.73
CA GLU A 111 20.74 10.28 -0.69
C GLU A 111 19.26 10.53 -1.03
#